data_AF-K6U5X4-F1
#
_entry.id   AF-K6U5X4-F1
#
_cell.length_a   1.000
_cell.length_b   1.000
_cell.length_c   1.000
_cell.angle_alpha   90.00
_cell.angle_beta   90.00
_cell.angle_gamma   90.00
#
_symmetry.space_group_name_H-M   'P 1'
#
loop_
_entity.id
_entity.type
_entity.pdbx_description
1 polymer ?
#
loop_
_entity_poly.entity_id
_entity_poly.type
_entity_poly.pdbx_seq_one_letter_code
_entity_poly.pdbx_strand_id
1 'polypeptide(L)'
;MKKLKLKLLAITVATTTIATLPSLRVLAAWQESGSNWYYIGDSGERKTGWVNDNGTWYYLDNSGAMRTGWVNDSDTWYYMEPSGAMKTGWTNDGGTWYYLQSSGAMKTGWVNDSGTWYYM
;
A
#
# COMPACT_ATOMS: atom_id res chain seq x y z
N MET A 1 37.05 2.88 -21.84
CA MET A 1 36.14 4.06 -21.89
C MET A 1 34.86 3.63 -22.58
N LYS A 2 33.79 3.38 -21.82
CA LYS A 2 32.52 2.85 -22.35
C LYS A 2 31.81 3.92 -23.18
N LYS A 3 31.71 3.69 -24.49
CA LYS A 3 30.88 4.46 -25.43
C LYS A 3 29.55 3.73 -25.59
N LEU A 4 28.45 4.46 -25.76
CA LEU A 4 27.78 4.65 -27.06
C LEU A 4 26.32 5.10 -26.85
N LYS A 5 25.95 6.26 -27.42
CA LYS A 5 24.55 6.62 -27.67
C LYS A 5 24.13 5.99 -29.00
N LEU A 6 22.93 5.42 -29.10
CA LEU A 6 22.24 5.30 -30.38
C LEU A 6 20.72 5.22 -30.18
N LYS A 7 20.01 6.22 -30.73
CA LYS A 7 18.55 6.19 -30.91
C LYS A 7 18.24 5.26 -32.09
N LEU A 8 17.25 4.38 -31.97
CA LEU A 8 16.64 3.71 -33.11
C LEU A 8 15.18 4.15 -33.24
N LEU A 9 14.84 4.67 -34.41
CA LEU A 9 13.49 4.66 -34.96
C LEU A 9 13.60 3.92 -36.30
N ALA A 10 12.89 2.81 -36.45
CA ALA A 10 12.51 2.28 -37.76
C ALA A 10 11.27 1.38 -37.63
N ILE A 11 10.31 1.68 -38.51
CA ILE A 11 8.97 1.11 -38.70
C ILE A 11 9.07 0.00 -39.76
N THR A 12 8.35 -1.13 -39.64
CA THR A 12 7.42 -1.69 -40.68
C THR A 12 6.87 -3.12 -40.40
N VAL A 13 5.54 -3.24 -40.60
CA VAL A 13 4.66 -4.31 -41.14
C VAL A 13 4.65 -5.77 -40.62
N ALA A 14 3.48 -6.09 -40.04
CA ALA A 14 2.75 -7.35 -39.80
C ALA A 14 3.32 -8.72 -40.22
N THR A 15 3.45 -9.59 -39.21
CA THR A 15 3.01 -10.99 -39.28
C THR A 15 2.17 -11.26 -38.02
N THR A 16 0.93 -11.74 -38.16
CA THR A 16 0.10 -12.14 -37.03
C THR A 16 0.55 -13.51 -36.55
N THR A 17 1.61 -13.55 -35.77
CA THR A 17 1.75 -14.62 -34.78
C THR A 17 0.83 -14.26 -33.63
N ILE A 18 -0.20 -15.08 -33.37
CA ILE A 18 -0.80 -15.11 -32.05
C ILE A 18 0.25 -15.77 -31.17
N ALA A 19 1.18 -14.98 -30.65
CA ALA A 19 1.96 -15.41 -29.51
C ALA A 19 0.93 -15.68 -28.41
N THR A 20 0.70 -16.94 -28.08
CA THR A 20 0.13 -17.30 -26.79
C THR A 20 1.17 -16.84 -25.78
N LEU A 21 1.08 -15.57 -25.37
CA LEU A 21 1.82 -15.08 -24.23
C LEU A 21 1.48 -16.06 -23.11
N PRO A 22 2.47 -16.70 -22.47
CA PRO A 22 2.17 -17.34 -21.21
C PRO A 22 1.45 -16.27 -20.40
N SER A 23 0.23 -16.56 -19.91
CA SER A 23 -0.42 -15.63 -19.00
C SER A 23 0.65 -15.34 -17.95
N LEU A 24 1.14 -14.10 -17.87
CA LEU A 24 1.95 -13.73 -16.73
C LEU A 24 1.07 -14.15 -15.56
N ARG A 25 1.51 -15.12 -14.76
CA ARG A 25 0.91 -15.29 -13.44
C ARG A 25 0.98 -13.89 -12.86
N VAL A 26 -0.16 -13.26 -12.68
CA VAL A 26 -0.24 -11.96 -12.06
C VAL A 26 0.19 -12.25 -10.64
N LEU A 27 1.48 -12.11 -10.35
CA LEU A 27 1.93 -12.12 -8.97
C LEU A 27 1.19 -10.98 -8.30
N ALA A 28 0.72 -11.21 -7.07
CA ALA A 28 0.05 -10.18 -6.32
C ALA A 28 0.86 -8.88 -6.37
N ALA A 29 0.25 -7.80 -6.86
CA ALA A 29 0.98 -6.60 -7.23
C ALA A 29 0.16 -5.32 -7.09
N TRP A 30 0.88 -4.25 -6.81
CA TRP A 30 0.36 -2.90 -6.81
C TRP A 30 0.15 -2.38 -8.24
N GLN A 31 -1.03 -1.82 -8.48
CA GLN A 31 -1.41 -1.18 -9.74
C GLN A 31 -1.89 0.25 -9.47
N GLU A 32 -1.29 1.21 -10.16
CA GLU A 32 -1.74 2.61 -10.15
C GLU A 32 -2.80 2.83 -11.24
N SER A 33 -3.88 3.54 -10.89
CA SER A 33 -4.87 3.99 -11.84
C SER A 33 -5.44 5.34 -11.41
N GLY A 34 -5.22 6.36 -12.26
CA GLY A 34 -5.51 7.75 -11.89
C GLY A 34 -4.57 8.21 -10.77
N SER A 35 -5.13 8.64 -9.64
CA SER A 35 -4.39 9.02 -8.43
C SER A 35 -4.48 7.99 -7.31
N ASN A 36 -5.01 6.80 -7.60
CA ASN A 36 -5.25 5.75 -6.62
C ASN A 36 -4.37 4.53 -6.89
N TRP A 37 -3.99 3.86 -5.81
CA TRP A 37 -3.32 2.57 -5.83
C TRP A 37 -4.29 1.45 -5.49
N TYR A 38 -4.12 0.31 -6.14
CA TYR A 38 -4.93 -0.89 -5.96
C TYR A 38 -4.00 -2.09 -5.79
N TYR A 39 -4.42 -3.09 -5.03
CA TYR A 39 -3.70 -4.36 -4.95
C TYR A 39 -4.47 -5.44 -5.70
N ILE A 40 -3.81 -6.03 -6.69
CA ILE A 40 -4.36 -7.12 -7.49
C ILE A 40 -3.83 -8.44 -6.92
N GLY A 41 -4.73 -9.35 -6.56
CA GLY A 41 -4.37 -10.69 -6.07
C GLY A 41 -3.93 -11.63 -7.18
N ASP A 42 -3.47 -12.82 -6.79
CA ASP A 42 -2.89 -13.79 -7.72
C ASP A 42 -3.86 -14.31 -8.80
N SER A 43 -5.17 -14.20 -8.55
CA SER A 43 -6.21 -14.54 -9.54
C SER A 43 -6.68 -13.34 -10.36
N GLY A 44 -6.00 -12.19 -10.27
CA GLY A 44 -6.33 -10.98 -11.02
C GLY A 44 -7.48 -10.16 -10.42
N GLU A 45 -7.96 -10.53 -9.24
CA GLU A 45 -9.01 -9.82 -8.52
C GLU A 45 -8.46 -8.60 -7.79
N ARG A 46 -9.24 -7.52 -7.75
CA ARG A 46 -8.93 -6.35 -6.93
C ARG A 46 -9.25 -6.66 -5.47
N LYS A 47 -8.27 -6.52 -4.57
CA LYS A 47 -8.48 -6.67 -3.13
C LYS A 47 -9.21 -5.45 -2.54
N THR A 48 -9.84 -5.68 -1.40
CA THR A 48 -10.44 -4.68 -0.50
C THR A 48 -10.08 -5.04 0.94
N GLY A 49 -10.15 -4.07 1.85
CA GLY A 49 -9.77 -4.25 3.26
C GLY A 49 -8.26 -4.39 3.45
N TRP A 50 -7.87 -5.13 4.49
CA TRP A 50 -6.47 -5.32 4.86
C TRP A 50 -5.69 -6.20 3.87
N VAL A 51 -4.51 -5.70 3.47
CA VAL A 51 -3.54 -6.43 2.65
C VAL A 51 -2.19 -6.44 3.36
N ASN A 52 -1.58 -7.61 3.51
CA ASN A 52 -0.18 -7.74 3.89
C ASN A 52 0.66 -7.96 2.63
N ASP A 53 1.52 -7.00 2.31
CA ASP A 53 2.50 -7.12 1.25
C ASP A 53 3.90 -7.17 1.86
N ASN A 54 4.51 -8.35 1.83
CA ASN A 54 5.86 -8.61 2.34
C ASN A 54 6.12 -8.09 3.77
N GLY A 55 5.14 -8.28 4.67
CA GLY A 55 5.25 -7.87 6.07
C GLY A 55 4.77 -6.45 6.35
N THR A 56 4.44 -5.66 5.32
CA THR A 56 3.86 -4.32 5.47
C THR A 56 2.35 -4.39 5.26
N TRP A 57 1.59 -3.80 6.19
CA TRP A 57 0.13 -3.77 6.10
C TRP A 57 -0.37 -2.52 5.39
N TYR A 58 -1.41 -2.68 4.59
CA TYR A 58 -2.11 -1.64 3.84
C TYR A 58 -3.62 -1.82 4.01
N TYR A 59 -4.37 -0.75 3.84
CA TYR A 59 -5.84 -0.79 3.85
C TYR A 59 -6.40 -0.26 2.55
N LEU A 60 -7.25 -1.07 1.90
CA LEU A 60 -7.96 -0.71 0.68
C LEU A 60 -9.44 -0.49 1.03
N ASP A 61 -10.04 0.60 0.57
CA ASP A 61 -11.47 0.82 0.79
C ASP A 61 -12.36 -0.12 -0.03
N ASN A 62 -13.68 0.06 0.07
CA ASN A 62 -14.65 -0.79 -0.61
C ASN A 62 -14.57 -0.70 -2.16
N SER A 63 -13.95 0.33 -2.72
CA SER A 63 -13.66 0.43 -4.15
C SER A 63 -12.35 -0.27 -4.56
N GLY A 64 -11.57 -0.68 -3.54
CA GLY A 64 -10.23 -1.25 -3.62
C GLY A 64 -9.12 -0.18 -3.65
N ALA A 65 -9.46 1.10 -3.50
CA ALA A 65 -8.47 2.17 -3.50
C ALA A 65 -7.72 2.20 -2.16
N MET A 66 -6.40 2.31 -2.25
CA MET A 66 -5.52 2.38 -1.08
C MET A 66 -5.78 3.65 -0.27
N ARG A 67 -5.92 3.48 1.04
CA ARG A 67 -6.12 4.58 1.98
C ARG A 67 -4.79 5.08 2.55
N THR A 68 -4.75 6.38 2.76
CA THR A 68 -3.72 7.09 3.54
C THR A 68 -4.41 7.86 4.67
N GLY A 69 -3.66 8.23 5.71
CA GLY A 69 -4.19 8.88 6.91
C GLY A 69 -5.03 7.94 7.78
N TRP A 70 -5.97 8.52 8.54
CA TRP A 70 -6.80 7.78 9.47
C TRP A 70 -7.81 6.85 8.77
N VAL A 71 -7.89 5.61 9.25
CA VAL A 71 -8.87 4.60 8.86
C VAL A 71 -9.59 4.11 10.12
N ASN A 72 -10.91 4.09 10.10
CA ASN A 72 -11.71 3.38 11.08
C ASN A 72 -12.18 2.06 10.46
N ASP A 73 -11.75 0.96 11.03
CA ASP A 73 -12.24 -0.37 10.72
C ASP A 73 -12.89 -0.95 11.96
N SER A 74 -14.22 -1.12 11.91
CA SER A 74 -15.01 -1.74 12.98
C SER A 74 -14.74 -1.12 14.36
N ASP A 75 -14.89 0.19 14.46
CA ASP A 75 -14.65 1.01 15.67
C ASP A 75 -13.19 1.06 16.16
N THR A 76 -12.26 0.45 15.42
CA THR A 76 -10.82 0.53 15.71
C THR A 76 -10.15 1.48 14.73
N TRP A 77 -9.41 2.45 15.26
CA TRP A 77 -8.68 3.42 14.44
C TRP A 77 -7.27 2.93 14.11
N TYR A 78 -6.84 3.20 12.89
CA TYR A 78 -5.51 2.91 12.37
C TYR A 78 -5.01 4.13 11.62
N TYR A 79 -3.68 4.27 11.51
CA TYR A 79 -3.07 5.33 10.74
C TYR A 79 -2.22 4.75 9.60
N MET A 80 -2.54 5.16 8.38
CA MET A 80 -1.80 4.79 7.17
C MET A 80 -0.88 5.94 6.79
N GLU A 81 0.41 5.69 6.64
CA GLU A 81 1.39 6.68 6.18
C GLU A 81 1.07 7.16 4.75
N PRO A 82 1.68 8.26 4.26
CA PRO A 82 1.47 8.72 2.88
C PRO A 82 1.79 7.66 1.81
N SER A 83 2.66 6.69 2.12
CA SER A 83 2.95 5.53 1.28
C SER A 83 1.86 4.46 1.28
N GLY A 84 0.85 4.60 2.14
CA GLY A 84 -0.16 3.59 2.43
C GLY A 84 0.25 2.54 3.46
N ALA A 85 1.50 2.55 3.94
CA ALA A 85 1.96 1.60 4.96
C ALA A 85 1.29 1.88 6.31
N MET A 86 0.85 0.84 7.01
CA MET A 86 0.25 0.95 8.34
C MET A 86 1.32 1.36 9.36
N LYS A 87 1.04 2.43 10.09
CA LYS A 87 1.91 2.95 11.14
C LYS A 87 1.71 2.18 12.44
N THR A 88 2.81 1.93 13.15
CA THR A 88 2.83 1.59 14.57
C THR A 88 3.64 2.63 15.36
N GLY A 89 3.41 2.68 16.68
CA GLY A 89 4.04 3.60 17.62
C GLY A 89 3.41 4.99 17.64
N TRP A 90 4.20 5.99 18.04
CA TRP A 90 3.75 7.38 18.13
C TRP A 90 3.51 8.00 16.75
N THR A 91 2.40 8.72 16.63
CA THR A 91 2.04 9.58 15.48
C THR A 91 1.66 10.96 15.98
N ASN A 92 2.20 12.00 15.34
CA ASN A 92 1.72 13.37 15.51
C ASN A 92 0.88 13.76 14.29
N ASP A 93 -0.36 14.15 14.52
CA ASP A 93 -1.26 14.66 13.49
C ASP A 93 -1.80 16.01 13.93
N GLY A 94 -1.42 17.07 13.21
CA GLY A 94 -1.84 18.44 13.50
C GLY A 94 -1.47 18.94 14.91
N GLY A 95 -0.39 18.43 15.51
CA GLY A 95 0.02 18.78 16.87
C GLY A 95 -0.57 17.90 17.97
N THR A 96 -1.52 17.01 17.64
CA THR A 96 -2.05 16.02 18.58
C THR A 96 -1.25 14.71 18.47
N TRP A 97 -0.90 14.12 19.61
CA TRP A 97 -0.17 12.86 19.66
C TRP A 97 -1.12 11.68 19.87
N TYR A 98 -0.88 10.62 19.11
CA TYR A 98 -1.60 9.35 19.17
C TYR A 98 -0.61 8.21 19.28
N TYR A 99 -1.05 7.10 19.86
CA TYR A 99 -0.24 5.89 19.97
C TYR A 99 -0.92 4.72 19.26
N LEU A 100 -0.26 4.16 18.26
CA LEU A 100 -0.69 2.98 17.52
C LEU A 100 0.05 1.76 18.09
N GLN A 101 -0.67 0.74 18.52
CA GLN A 101 -0.09 -0.49 19.06
C GLN A 101 0.65 -1.28 17.97
N SER A 102 1.32 -2.38 18.32
CA SER A 102 2.02 -3.24 17.34
C SER A 102 1.09 -3.84 16.28
N SER A 103 -0.20 -3.97 16.57
CA SER A 103 -1.24 -4.36 15.61
C SER A 103 -1.71 -3.21 14.71
N GLY A 104 -1.20 -2.00 14.90
CA GLY A 104 -1.67 -0.77 14.26
C GLY A 104 -2.89 -0.13 14.91
N ALA A 105 -3.58 -0.83 15.82
CA ALA A 105 -4.74 -0.31 16.51
C ALA A 105 -4.39 0.90 17.40
N MET A 106 -5.13 1.98 17.27
CA MET A 106 -4.96 3.18 18.10
C MET A 106 -5.37 2.87 19.54
N LYS A 107 -4.49 3.18 20.47
CA LYS A 107 -4.74 3.04 21.90
C LYS A 107 -5.43 4.29 22.45
N THR A 108 -6.43 4.08 23.28
CA THR A 108 -7.03 5.11 24.16
C THR A 108 -6.64 4.85 25.61
N GLY A 109 -6.62 5.92 26.42
CA GLY A 109 -6.25 5.87 27.83
C GLY A 109 -4.75 5.74 28.06
N TRP A 110 -4.36 5.10 29.16
CA TRP A 110 -2.96 5.03 29.58
C TRP A 110 -2.09 4.15 28.66
N VAL A 111 -0.95 4.71 28.24
CA VAL A 111 0.15 4.05 27.52
C VAL A 111 1.40 4.13 28.39
N ASN A 112 2.06 3.00 28.64
CA ASN A 112 3.41 2.97 29.19
C ASN A 112 4.40 2.75 28.06
N ASP A 113 5.22 3.75 27.77
CA ASP A 113 6.30 3.66 26.82
C ASP A 113 7.63 3.77 27.56
N SER A 114 8.31 2.63 27.69
CA SER A 114 9.64 2.52 28.32
C SER A 114 9.74 3.13 29.73
N GLY A 115 8.68 2.99 30.55
CA GLY A 115 8.63 3.50 31.92
C GLY A 115 8.01 4.89 32.06
N THR A 116 7.69 5.56 30.95
CA THR A 116 6.96 6.84 30.96
C THR A 116 5.49 6.60 30.63
N TRP A 117 4.60 7.20 31.42
CA TRP A 117 3.15 7.08 31.22
C TRP A 117 2.59 8.29 30.46
N TYR A 118 1.75 7.99 29.48
CA TYR A 118 1.04 8.97 28.66
C TYR A 118 -0.45 8.64 28.68
N TYR A 119 -1.30 9.67 28.65
CA TYR A 119 -2.75 9.50 28.56
C TYR A 119 -3.23 9.95 27.18
N MET A 120 -3.82 9.03 26.43
CA MET A 120 -4.38 9.23 25.08
C MET A 120 -5.87 9.52 25.14
#